data_AF-A0A2T6FW02-F1
#
_entry.id   AF-A0A2T6FW02-F1
#
_cell.length_a   1.000
_cell.length_b   1.000
_cell.length_c   1.000
_cell.angle_alpha   90.00
_cell.angle_beta   90.00
_cell.angle_gamma   90.00
#
_symmetry.space_group_name_H-M   'P 1'
#
loop_
_entity.id
_entity.type
_entity.pdbx_description
1 polymer ?
#
loop_
_entity_poly.entity_id
_entity_poly.type
_entity_poly.pdbx_seq_one_letter_code
_entity_poly.pdbx_strand_id
1 'polypeptide(L)'
;MSRNDELTGYGRHHLQMESYGAAAFCFYRAIKENEFNGNAWNGLILSLSLMRREEEIRTTLARFALQPGLDFDRDLLTFVFMMWQQNPHALAQWLRRVVEFNGIPEKDQLAFTEIAEDAERAYEDLVAKYGAESLHSRGMLTLEEYAARPIQLDWLLEAPVDTIYEQLQWWLEDKDSALSAVRLLCMLPDTRSEKLLRRVCRNVAIEPKVRTHALLALRWLGVRGNAKLYKFNESFVIDLDNPKPELTISVPAVYKPALDRVKLWAAKEKGLVTPEVYEQYASTDEVQLPPEIVEKLDEAEVPPLLQEVSHALIRAAHDEYYPLVPTISGTRQWSAALLMLMKDYAVGIGEEWPYGEPEQDETAKQHRNWLLSASPDFYPSIEEVRKLKES
;
A
#
# COMPACT_ATOMS: atom_id res chain seq x y z
N MET A 1 -24.42 20.46 -18.46
CA MET A 1 -23.49 19.35 -18.17
C MET A 1 -24.31 18.21 -17.61
N SER A 2 -23.98 16.96 -17.91
CA SER A 2 -24.69 15.84 -17.27
C SER A 2 -24.25 15.72 -15.81
N ARG A 3 -25.12 15.21 -14.93
CA ARG A 3 -24.80 14.95 -13.52
C ARG A 3 -23.57 14.04 -13.37
N ASN A 4 -23.35 13.13 -14.33
CA ASN A 4 -22.18 12.26 -14.40
C ASN A 4 -20.88 13.05 -14.66
N ASP A 5 -20.90 14.00 -15.61
CA ASP A 5 -19.74 14.86 -15.91
C ASP A 5 -19.35 15.72 -14.71
N GLU A 6 -20.35 16.19 -13.95
CA GLU A 6 -20.14 16.94 -12.72
C GLU A 6 -19.47 16.08 -11.63
N LEU A 7 -19.94 14.84 -11.41
CA LEU A 7 -19.35 13.94 -10.41
C LEU A 7 -17.90 13.56 -10.75
N THR A 8 -17.61 13.30 -12.02
CA THR A 8 -16.23 13.04 -12.48
C THR A 8 -15.35 14.28 -12.33
N GLY A 9 -15.90 15.47 -12.62
CA GLY A 9 -15.22 16.75 -12.40
C GLY A 9 -14.87 16.99 -10.93
N TYR A 10 -15.80 16.73 -10.01
CA TYR A 10 -15.54 16.82 -8.57
C TYR A 10 -14.50 15.81 -8.10
N GLY A 11 -14.56 14.56 -8.58
CA GLY A 11 -13.55 13.55 -8.30
C GLY A 11 -12.14 13.98 -8.69
N ARG A 12 -11.98 14.55 -9.90
CA ARG A 12 -10.71 15.10 -10.38
C ARG A 12 -10.22 16.27 -9.54
N HIS A 13 -11.11 17.19 -9.18
CA HIS A 13 -10.76 18.31 -8.30
C HIS A 13 -10.25 17.82 -6.94
N HIS A 14 -10.92 16.83 -6.33
CA HIS A 14 -10.48 16.23 -5.07
C HIS A 14 -9.14 15.51 -5.20
N LEU A 15 -8.89 14.79 -6.30
CA LEU A 15 -7.58 14.18 -6.57
C LEU A 15 -6.46 15.22 -6.63
N GLN A 16 -6.65 16.32 -7.36
CA GLN A 16 -5.67 17.41 -7.49
C GLN A 16 -5.36 18.07 -6.14
N MET A 17 -6.34 18.08 -5.24
CA MET A 17 -6.17 18.59 -3.88
C MET A 17 -5.59 17.56 -2.92
N GLU A 18 -5.37 16.31 -3.34
CA GLU A 18 -4.95 15.18 -2.48
C GLU A 18 -6.02 14.70 -1.48
N SER A 19 -7.29 14.99 -1.77
CA SER A 19 -8.46 14.50 -1.02
C SER A 19 -8.92 13.13 -1.55
N TYR A 20 -8.06 12.12 -1.44
CA TYR A 20 -8.27 10.83 -2.13
C TYR A 20 -9.53 10.07 -1.71
N GLY A 21 -9.96 10.19 -0.45
CA GLY A 21 -11.19 9.54 0.02
C GLY A 21 -12.44 10.19 -0.56
N ALA A 22 -12.49 11.52 -0.57
CA ALA A 22 -13.56 12.27 -1.24
C ALA A 22 -13.58 12.02 -2.75
N ALA A 23 -12.41 11.93 -3.37
CA ALA A 23 -12.29 11.59 -4.79
C ALA A 23 -12.85 10.18 -5.10
N ALA A 24 -12.47 9.17 -4.32
CA ALA A 24 -12.96 7.80 -4.48
C ALA A 24 -14.50 7.74 -4.39
N PHE A 25 -15.09 8.45 -3.43
CA PHE A 25 -16.55 8.56 -3.30
C PHE A 25 -17.20 9.17 -4.54
N CYS A 26 -16.66 10.29 -5.06
CA CYS A 26 -17.19 10.94 -6.26
C CYS A 26 -17.09 10.06 -7.50
N PHE A 27 -15.95 9.41 -7.73
CA PHE A 27 -15.78 8.52 -8.88
C PHE A 27 -16.66 7.29 -8.80
N TYR A 28 -16.77 6.66 -7.63
CA TYR A 28 -17.63 5.51 -7.46
C TYR A 28 -19.11 5.84 -7.70
N ARG A 29 -19.57 7.03 -7.27
CA ARG A 29 -20.90 7.53 -7.63
C ARG A 29 -21.07 7.77 -9.12
N ALA A 30 -20.04 8.30 -9.79
CA ALA A 30 -20.07 8.49 -11.25
C ALA A 30 -20.20 7.16 -12.00
N ILE A 31 -19.51 6.10 -11.54
CA ILE A 31 -19.64 4.74 -12.08
C ILE A 31 -21.06 4.20 -11.87
N LYS A 32 -21.67 4.40 -10.71
CA LYS A 32 -23.06 3.96 -10.46
C LYS A 32 -24.10 4.66 -11.33
N GLU A 33 -23.84 5.91 -11.71
CA GLU A 33 -24.71 6.65 -12.63
C GLU A 33 -24.44 6.30 -14.10
N ASN A 34 -23.19 5.95 -14.44
CA ASN A 34 -22.80 5.48 -15.76
C ASN A 34 -21.59 4.53 -15.68
N GLU A 35 -21.85 3.23 -15.81
CA GLU A 35 -20.83 2.18 -15.73
C GLU A 35 -19.82 2.21 -16.89
N PHE A 36 -20.14 2.90 -17.99
CA PHE A 36 -19.27 3.07 -19.15
C PHE A 36 -18.31 4.27 -19.02
N ASN A 37 -18.30 4.94 -17.87
CA ASN A 37 -17.40 6.07 -17.64
C ASN A 37 -15.97 5.60 -17.28
N GLY A 38 -15.16 5.30 -18.30
CA GLY A 38 -13.77 4.86 -18.12
C GLY A 38 -12.90 5.80 -17.26
N ASN A 39 -13.11 7.11 -17.39
CA ASN A 39 -12.42 8.10 -16.56
C ASN A 39 -12.73 7.97 -15.06
N ALA A 40 -13.96 7.57 -14.72
CA ALA A 40 -14.34 7.37 -13.33
C ALA A 40 -13.75 6.07 -12.77
N TRP A 41 -13.67 5.00 -13.57
CA TRP A 41 -12.95 3.77 -13.20
C TRP A 41 -11.47 4.04 -12.90
N ASN A 42 -10.77 4.72 -13.81
CA ASN A 42 -9.37 5.10 -13.62
C ASN A 42 -9.19 5.97 -12.36
N GLY A 43 -10.02 7.02 -12.22
CA GLY A 43 -9.98 7.91 -11.07
C GLY A 43 -10.22 7.19 -9.74
N LEU A 44 -11.13 6.21 -9.71
CA LEU A 44 -11.38 5.39 -8.53
C LEU A 44 -10.16 4.52 -8.19
N ILE A 45 -9.61 3.79 -9.16
CA ILE A 45 -8.44 2.92 -8.98
C ILE A 45 -7.24 3.73 -8.46
N LEU A 46 -6.98 4.90 -9.07
CA LEU A 46 -5.92 5.80 -8.63
C LEU A 46 -6.15 6.30 -7.19
N SER A 47 -7.38 6.73 -6.87
CA SER A 47 -7.72 7.21 -5.52
C SER A 47 -7.52 6.13 -4.46
N LEU A 48 -7.96 4.89 -4.75
CA LEU A 48 -7.78 3.74 -3.86
C LEU A 48 -6.31 3.35 -3.73
N SER A 49 -5.53 3.44 -4.81
CA SER A 49 -4.08 3.19 -4.80
C SER A 49 -3.32 4.18 -3.93
N LEU A 50 -3.65 5.47 -4.01
CA LEU A 50 -3.02 6.50 -3.19
C LEU A 50 -3.36 6.37 -1.69
N MET A 51 -4.46 5.67 -1.38
CA MET A 51 -4.82 5.26 -0.01
C MET A 51 -4.36 3.84 0.36
N ARG A 52 -3.61 3.15 -0.51
CA ARG A 52 -3.16 1.75 -0.35
C ARG A 52 -4.27 0.75 0.04
N ARG A 53 -5.41 0.84 -0.63
CA ARG A 53 -6.56 -0.07 -0.44
C ARG A 53 -6.51 -1.26 -1.41
N GLU A 54 -5.46 -2.07 -1.32
CA GLU A 54 -5.12 -3.13 -2.30
C GLU A 54 -6.27 -4.10 -2.60
N GLU A 55 -7.05 -4.51 -1.58
CA GLU A 55 -8.20 -5.40 -1.78
C GLU A 55 -9.34 -4.76 -2.59
N GLU A 56 -9.60 -3.48 -2.34
CA GLU A 56 -10.62 -2.72 -3.08
C GLU A 56 -10.12 -2.40 -4.49
N ILE A 57 -8.82 -2.19 -4.68
CA ILE A 57 -8.20 -2.01 -6.01
C ILE A 57 -8.37 -3.30 -6.82
N ARG A 58 -8.02 -4.47 -6.27
CA ARG A 58 -8.21 -5.77 -6.95
C ARG A 58 -9.67 -5.99 -7.36
N THR A 59 -10.60 -5.69 -6.46
CA THR A 59 -12.03 -5.81 -6.72
C THR A 59 -12.48 -4.83 -7.81
N THR A 60 -12.02 -3.58 -7.77
CA THR A 60 -12.36 -2.55 -8.76
C THR A 60 -11.77 -2.86 -10.13
N LEU A 61 -10.51 -3.32 -10.20
CA LEU A 61 -9.86 -3.77 -11.44
C LEU A 61 -10.56 -4.98 -12.04
N ALA A 62 -11.03 -5.91 -11.22
CA ALA A 62 -11.79 -7.07 -11.68
C ALA A 62 -13.15 -6.65 -12.26
N ARG A 63 -13.90 -5.79 -11.56
CA ARG A 63 -15.16 -5.22 -12.07
C ARG A 63 -14.95 -4.43 -13.35
N PHE A 64 -13.87 -3.66 -13.46
CA PHE A 64 -13.50 -2.93 -14.67
C PHE A 64 -13.33 -3.87 -15.86
N ALA A 65 -12.50 -4.91 -15.74
CA ALA A 65 -12.26 -5.84 -16.84
C ALA A 65 -13.50 -6.65 -17.25
N LEU A 66 -14.40 -6.95 -16.31
CA LEU A 66 -15.63 -7.68 -16.58
C LEU A 66 -16.76 -6.78 -17.13
N GLN A 67 -16.56 -5.46 -17.20
CA GLN A 67 -17.55 -4.54 -17.74
C GLN A 67 -17.42 -4.46 -19.27
N PRO A 68 -18.39 -4.99 -20.05
CA PRO A 68 -18.33 -4.91 -21.49
C PRO A 68 -18.45 -3.47 -21.98
N GLY A 69 -17.80 -3.14 -23.09
CA GLY A 69 -17.96 -1.85 -23.79
C GLY A 69 -17.17 -0.67 -23.22
N LEU A 70 -16.26 -0.89 -22.29
CA LEU A 70 -15.27 0.11 -21.88
C LEU A 70 -14.14 0.24 -22.92
N ASP A 71 -13.55 1.43 -22.96
CA ASP A 71 -12.34 1.69 -23.75
C ASP A 71 -11.11 1.19 -22.98
N PHE A 72 -10.11 0.74 -23.73
CA PHE A 72 -8.83 0.35 -23.17
C PHE A 72 -8.12 1.55 -22.54
N ASP A 73 -7.69 1.37 -21.29
CA ASP A 73 -6.91 2.35 -20.55
C ASP A 73 -5.54 1.77 -20.19
N ARG A 74 -4.50 2.26 -20.87
CA ARG A 74 -3.12 1.82 -20.69
C ARG A 74 -2.58 2.16 -19.30
N ASP A 75 -3.06 3.22 -18.67
CA ASP A 75 -2.58 3.65 -17.35
C ASP A 75 -2.95 2.64 -16.25
N LEU A 76 -3.91 1.76 -16.51
CA LEU A 76 -4.31 0.71 -15.57
C LEU A 76 -3.36 -0.49 -15.52
N LEU A 77 -2.53 -0.69 -16.56
CA LEU A 77 -1.65 -1.87 -16.66
C LEU A 77 -0.71 -1.98 -15.46
N THR A 78 -0.09 -0.87 -15.04
CA THR A 78 0.85 -0.88 -13.92
C THR A 78 0.17 -1.33 -12.62
N PHE A 79 -1.07 -0.92 -12.37
CA PHE A 79 -1.82 -1.36 -11.19
C PHE A 79 -2.15 -2.85 -11.26
N VAL A 80 -2.57 -3.35 -12.42
CA VAL A 80 -2.91 -4.77 -12.63
C VAL A 80 -1.72 -5.68 -12.36
N PHE A 81 -0.57 -5.38 -12.98
CA PHE A 81 0.65 -6.17 -12.79
C PHE A 81 1.11 -6.14 -11.33
N MET A 82 1.00 -4.99 -10.66
CA MET A 82 1.33 -4.86 -9.23
C MET A 82 0.36 -5.66 -8.33
N MET A 83 -0.94 -5.61 -8.61
CA MET A 83 -1.97 -6.23 -7.76
C MET A 83 -2.04 -7.75 -7.87
N TRP A 84 -1.73 -8.31 -9.04
CA TRP A 84 -1.80 -9.75 -9.32
C TRP A 84 -0.45 -10.39 -9.67
N GLN A 85 0.67 -9.76 -9.32
CA GLN A 85 2.01 -10.34 -9.52
C GLN A 85 2.14 -11.77 -8.95
N GLN A 86 1.43 -12.07 -7.86
CA GLN A 86 1.44 -13.38 -7.20
C GLN A 86 0.18 -14.23 -7.49
N ASN A 87 -0.71 -13.76 -8.36
CA ASN A 87 -1.91 -14.48 -8.78
C ASN A 87 -1.96 -14.54 -10.32
N PRO A 88 -1.18 -15.46 -10.93
CA PRO A 88 -1.14 -15.59 -12.39
C PRO A 88 -2.51 -15.94 -13.00
N HIS A 89 -3.40 -16.58 -12.23
CA HIS A 89 -4.75 -16.93 -12.67
C HIS A 89 -5.61 -15.69 -12.95
N ALA A 90 -5.72 -14.79 -11.97
CA ALA A 90 -6.48 -13.55 -12.13
C ALA A 90 -5.84 -12.61 -13.15
N LEU A 91 -4.50 -12.56 -13.20
CA LEU A 91 -3.77 -11.76 -14.18
C LEU A 91 -4.09 -12.20 -15.63
N ALA A 92 -4.03 -13.51 -15.90
CA ALA A 92 -4.37 -14.04 -17.22
C ALA A 92 -5.81 -13.69 -17.61
N GLN A 93 -6.77 -13.95 -16.73
CA GLN A 93 -8.18 -13.65 -17.00
C GLN A 93 -8.40 -12.17 -17.27
N TRP A 94 -7.75 -11.27 -16.53
CA TRP A 94 -7.85 -9.83 -16.75
C TRP A 94 -7.31 -9.44 -18.13
N LEU A 95 -6.13 -9.94 -18.51
CA LEU A 95 -5.53 -9.67 -19.82
C LEU A 95 -6.42 -10.18 -20.97
N ARG A 96 -6.99 -11.38 -20.83
CA ARG A 96 -7.93 -11.94 -21.82
C ARG A 96 -9.15 -11.05 -22.01
N ARG A 97 -9.72 -10.50 -20.93
CA ARG A 97 -10.86 -9.59 -21.01
C ARG A 97 -10.52 -8.26 -21.67
N VAL A 98 -9.37 -7.68 -21.34
CA VAL A 98 -9.00 -6.35 -21.83
C VAL A 98 -8.55 -6.35 -23.29
N VAL A 99 -8.10 -7.48 -23.82
CA VAL A 99 -7.86 -7.64 -25.26
C VAL A 99 -9.15 -7.45 -26.08
N GLU A 100 -10.32 -7.68 -25.49
CA GLU A 100 -11.63 -7.48 -26.12
C GLU A 100 -12.13 -6.02 -26.05
N PHE A 101 -11.40 -5.11 -25.38
CA PHE A 101 -11.83 -3.73 -25.18
C PHE A 101 -11.66 -2.88 -26.45
N ASN A 102 -12.44 -1.81 -26.54
CA ASN A 102 -12.34 -0.88 -27.66
C ASN A 102 -11.02 -0.09 -27.60
N GLY A 103 -10.40 0.16 -28.75
CA GLY A 103 -9.25 1.06 -28.87
C GLY A 103 -7.91 0.49 -28.41
N ILE A 104 -7.82 -0.79 -28.07
CA ILE A 104 -6.54 -1.44 -27.78
C ILE A 104 -5.67 -1.52 -29.06
N PRO A 105 -4.38 -1.13 -29.01
CA PRO A 105 -3.48 -1.28 -30.16
C PRO A 105 -3.23 -2.75 -30.52
N GLU A 106 -3.16 -3.10 -31.81
CA GLU A 106 -2.90 -4.48 -32.28
C GLU A 106 -1.61 -5.08 -31.68
N LYS A 107 -0.57 -4.26 -31.52
CA LYS A 107 0.69 -4.67 -30.87
C LYS A 107 0.47 -5.09 -29.42
N ASP A 108 -0.37 -4.35 -28.70
CA ASP A 108 -0.67 -4.63 -27.29
C ASP A 108 -1.60 -5.84 -27.17
N GLN A 109 -2.53 -6.05 -28.12
CA GLN A 109 -3.36 -7.27 -28.18
C GLN A 109 -2.51 -8.54 -28.26
N LEU A 110 -1.54 -8.58 -29.18
CA LEU A 110 -0.64 -9.72 -29.33
C LEU A 110 0.19 -9.94 -28.07
N ALA A 111 0.83 -8.88 -27.55
CA ALA A 111 1.65 -8.96 -26.35
C ALA A 111 0.85 -9.44 -25.12
N PHE A 112 -0.36 -8.92 -24.91
CA PHE A 112 -1.20 -9.35 -23.78
C PHE A 112 -1.73 -10.77 -23.93
N THR A 113 -1.97 -11.21 -25.16
CA THR A 113 -2.34 -12.60 -25.45
C THR A 113 -1.19 -13.54 -25.06
N GLU A 114 0.05 -13.22 -25.46
CA GLU A 114 1.24 -14.00 -25.09
C GLU A 114 1.46 -14.04 -23.58
N ILE A 115 1.37 -12.88 -22.90
CA ILE A 115 1.53 -12.80 -21.44
C ILE A 115 0.42 -13.58 -20.72
N ALA A 116 -0.82 -13.55 -21.23
CA ALA A 116 -1.91 -14.33 -20.66
C ALA A 116 -1.64 -15.85 -20.78
N GLU A 117 -1.11 -16.32 -21.90
CA GLU A 117 -0.73 -17.73 -22.11
C GLU A 117 0.44 -18.17 -21.21
N ASP A 118 1.42 -17.29 -20.98
CA ASP A 118 2.50 -17.55 -20.02
C ASP A 118 1.96 -17.65 -18.58
N ALA A 119 1.06 -16.75 -18.19
CA ALA A 119 0.44 -16.76 -16.87
C ALA A 119 -0.50 -17.97 -16.66
N GLU A 120 -1.25 -18.38 -17.68
CA GLU A 120 -2.06 -19.61 -17.67
C GLU A 120 -1.18 -20.83 -17.42
N ARG A 121 -0.07 -20.98 -18.15
CA ARG A 121 0.89 -22.07 -17.94
C ARG A 121 1.51 -22.04 -16.53
N ALA A 122 1.90 -20.87 -16.05
CA ALA A 122 2.42 -20.73 -14.69
C ALA A 122 1.40 -21.16 -13.63
N TYR A 123 0.12 -20.84 -13.83
CA TYR A 123 -0.96 -21.31 -12.96
C TYR A 123 -1.17 -22.82 -13.04
N GLU A 124 -1.16 -23.41 -14.23
CA GLU A 124 -1.26 -24.87 -14.43
C GLU A 124 -0.14 -25.63 -13.71
N ASP A 125 1.11 -25.14 -13.80
CA ASP A 125 2.25 -25.70 -13.09
C ASP A 125 2.08 -25.65 -11.55
N LEU A 126 1.54 -24.53 -11.04
CA LEU A 126 1.23 -24.40 -9.61
C LEU A 126 0.12 -25.36 -9.20
N VAL A 127 -0.93 -25.51 -10.01
CA VAL A 127 -2.04 -26.44 -9.76
C VAL A 127 -1.54 -27.88 -9.74
N ALA A 128 -0.65 -28.25 -10.67
CA ALA A 128 -0.03 -29.57 -10.70
C ALA A 128 0.81 -29.86 -9.44
N LYS A 129 1.46 -28.83 -8.88
CA LYS A 129 2.33 -28.95 -7.70
C LYS A 129 1.60 -28.95 -6.37
N TYR A 130 0.60 -28.08 -6.20
CA TYR A 130 -0.05 -27.81 -4.91
C TYR A 130 -1.54 -28.15 -4.87
N GLY A 131 -2.18 -28.36 -6.03
CA GLY A 131 -3.62 -28.57 -6.16
C GLY A 131 -4.43 -27.27 -6.16
N ALA A 132 -5.48 -27.22 -6.98
CA ALA A 132 -6.30 -26.02 -7.18
C ALA A 132 -6.99 -25.54 -5.88
N GLU A 133 -7.50 -26.46 -5.05
CA GLU A 133 -8.16 -26.12 -3.77
C GLU A 133 -7.18 -25.44 -2.80
N SER A 134 -5.93 -25.92 -2.74
CA SER A 134 -4.90 -25.31 -1.89
C SER A 134 -4.57 -23.90 -2.37
N LEU A 135 -4.36 -23.70 -3.67
CA LEU A 135 -4.09 -22.37 -4.24
C LEU A 135 -5.25 -21.39 -4.02
N HIS A 136 -6.49 -21.87 -4.17
CA HIS A 136 -7.70 -21.10 -3.88
C HIS A 136 -7.74 -20.64 -2.43
N SER A 137 -7.49 -21.56 -1.48
CA SER A 137 -7.41 -21.23 -0.05
C SER A 137 -6.29 -20.23 0.29
N ARG A 138 -5.23 -20.19 -0.52
CA ARG A 138 -4.11 -19.23 -0.43
C ARG A 138 -4.40 -17.90 -1.15
N GLY A 139 -5.61 -17.71 -1.65
CA GLY A 139 -6.07 -16.46 -2.25
C GLY A 139 -5.81 -16.32 -3.75
N MET A 140 -5.44 -17.39 -4.46
CA MET A 140 -5.40 -17.41 -5.94
C MET A 140 -6.80 -17.58 -6.52
N LEU A 141 -7.61 -16.54 -6.36
CA LEU A 141 -9.01 -16.50 -6.80
C LEU A 141 -9.13 -16.11 -8.27
N THR A 142 -10.28 -16.41 -8.86
CA THR A 142 -10.64 -15.94 -10.21
C THR A 142 -10.98 -14.45 -10.22
N LEU A 143 -11.02 -13.86 -11.40
CA LEU A 143 -11.43 -12.50 -11.63
C LEU A 143 -12.88 -12.25 -11.20
N GLU A 144 -13.78 -13.17 -11.53
CA GLU A 144 -15.20 -13.11 -11.11
C GLU A 144 -15.35 -13.16 -9.60
N GLU A 145 -14.56 -13.99 -8.91
CA GLU A 145 -14.56 -14.06 -7.45
C GLU A 145 -14.08 -12.75 -6.81
N TYR A 146 -13.06 -12.09 -7.38
CA TYR A 146 -12.68 -10.75 -6.92
C TYR A 146 -13.79 -9.74 -7.17
N ALA A 147 -14.38 -9.72 -8.37
CA ALA A 147 -15.40 -8.74 -8.73
C ALA A 147 -16.67 -8.84 -7.87
N ALA A 148 -17.02 -10.04 -7.42
CA ALA A 148 -18.18 -10.30 -6.57
C ALA A 148 -18.01 -9.85 -5.11
N ARG A 149 -16.78 -9.57 -4.67
CA ARG A 149 -16.53 -9.12 -3.29
C ARG A 149 -17.18 -7.75 -3.04
N PRO A 150 -17.81 -7.54 -1.89
CA PRO A 150 -18.25 -6.20 -1.51
C PRO A 150 -17.03 -5.33 -1.20
N ILE A 151 -17.04 -4.10 -1.70
CA ILE A 151 -16.13 -3.04 -1.27
C ILE A 151 -16.85 -2.08 -0.33
N GLN A 152 -16.08 -1.37 0.47
CA GLN A 152 -16.59 -0.40 1.44
C GLN A 152 -17.51 0.65 0.81
N LEU A 153 -17.18 1.11 -0.39
CA LEU A 153 -17.98 2.07 -1.13
C LEU A 153 -19.36 1.54 -1.57
N ASP A 154 -19.52 0.22 -1.78
CA ASP A 154 -20.83 -0.39 -2.07
C ASP A 154 -21.79 -0.11 -0.91
N TRP A 155 -21.34 -0.44 0.31
CA TRP A 155 -22.12 -0.24 1.53
C TRP A 155 -22.43 1.24 1.79
N LEU A 156 -21.47 2.13 1.58
CA LEU A 156 -21.65 3.57 1.81
C LEU A 156 -22.72 4.21 0.90
N LEU A 157 -22.96 3.65 -0.29
CA LEU A 157 -23.99 4.16 -1.20
C LEU A 157 -25.36 3.49 -1.03
N GLU A 158 -25.40 2.26 -0.49
CA GLU A 158 -26.64 1.48 -0.35
C GLU A 158 -27.31 1.70 1.02
N ALA A 159 -26.53 1.88 2.09
CA ALA A 159 -27.06 1.99 3.45
C ALA A 159 -27.56 3.42 3.79
N PRO A 160 -28.58 3.55 4.66
CA PRO A 160 -28.99 4.85 5.20
C PRO A 160 -27.84 5.52 5.96
N VAL A 161 -27.66 6.82 5.72
CA VAL A 161 -26.54 7.61 6.29
C VAL A 161 -26.50 7.54 7.82
N ASP A 162 -27.64 7.58 8.50
CA ASP A 162 -27.67 7.51 9.97
C ASP A 162 -27.23 6.13 10.48
N THR A 163 -27.63 5.04 9.81
CA THR A 163 -27.17 3.67 10.13
C THR A 163 -25.68 3.51 9.92
N ILE A 164 -25.11 4.11 8.87
CA ILE A 164 -23.66 4.13 8.65
C ILE A 164 -22.97 4.80 9.84
N TYR A 165 -23.46 5.96 10.29
CA TYR A 165 -22.83 6.67 11.40
C TYR A 165 -22.96 5.97 12.75
N GLU A 166 -24.09 5.31 13.02
CA GLU A 166 -24.26 4.48 14.22
C GLU A 166 -23.25 3.33 14.24
N GLN A 167 -23.09 2.63 13.11
CA GLN A 167 -22.12 1.55 12.98
C GLN A 167 -20.67 2.04 13.13
N LEU A 168 -20.32 3.15 12.48
CA LEU A 168 -18.98 3.72 12.55
C LEU A 168 -18.63 4.19 13.96
N GLN A 169 -19.58 4.76 14.70
CA GLN A 169 -19.36 5.14 16.10
C GLN A 169 -19.08 3.92 16.98
N TRP A 170 -19.82 2.82 16.78
CA TRP A 170 -19.57 1.57 17.47
C TRP A 170 -18.19 0.98 17.14
N TRP A 171 -17.81 0.95 15.86
CA TRP A 171 -16.47 0.49 15.44
C TRP A 171 -15.34 1.36 15.98
N LEU A 172 -15.55 2.67 16.17
CA LEU A 172 -14.53 3.54 16.77
C LEU A 172 -14.27 3.25 18.26
N GLU A 173 -15.19 2.54 18.94
CA GLU A 173 -15.04 2.13 20.34
C GLU A 173 -14.40 0.74 20.48
N ASP A 174 -14.38 -0.05 19.40
CA ASP A 174 -13.78 -1.38 19.35
C ASP A 174 -12.36 -1.33 18.75
N LYS A 175 -11.40 -1.96 19.42
CA LYS A 175 -9.98 -1.87 19.05
C LYS A 175 -9.70 -2.52 17.68
N ASP A 176 -10.37 -3.62 17.40
CA ASP A 176 -10.11 -4.42 16.19
C ASP A 176 -10.71 -3.77 14.94
N SER A 177 -11.75 -2.94 15.10
CA SER A 177 -12.46 -2.29 13.99
C SER A 177 -12.25 -0.78 13.86
N ALA A 178 -11.61 -0.12 14.84
CA ALA A 178 -11.42 1.33 14.83
C ALA A 178 -10.67 1.84 13.59
N LEU A 179 -9.62 1.14 13.13
CA LEU A 179 -8.89 1.52 11.93
C LEU A 179 -9.77 1.46 10.68
N SER A 180 -10.61 0.42 10.56
CA SER A 180 -11.57 0.26 9.47
C SER A 180 -12.59 1.39 9.44
N ALA A 181 -13.09 1.81 10.61
CA ALA A 181 -13.97 2.95 10.71
C ALA A 181 -13.30 4.27 10.29
N VAL A 182 -12.07 4.53 10.73
CA VAL A 182 -11.29 5.71 10.32
C VAL A 182 -11.10 5.74 8.80
N ARG A 183 -10.77 4.59 8.20
CA ARG A 183 -10.62 4.45 6.76
C ARG A 183 -11.93 4.78 6.05
N LEU A 184 -13.07 4.27 6.51
CA LEU A 184 -14.38 4.57 5.90
C LEU A 184 -14.76 6.05 5.97
N LEU A 185 -14.52 6.70 7.12
CA LEU A 185 -14.89 8.10 7.34
C LEU A 185 -14.25 9.06 6.32
N CYS A 186 -13.06 8.77 5.77
CA CYS A 186 -12.46 9.65 4.75
C CYS A 186 -13.17 9.61 3.40
N MET A 187 -14.01 8.59 3.16
CA MET A 187 -14.79 8.41 1.94
C MET A 187 -16.24 8.92 2.08
N LEU A 188 -16.57 9.58 3.19
CA LEU A 188 -17.85 10.24 3.42
C LEU A 188 -17.62 11.76 3.52
N PRO A 189 -17.56 12.50 2.40
CA PRO A 189 -17.19 13.91 2.35
C PRO A 189 -18.25 14.84 2.98
N ASP A 190 -18.40 14.78 4.30
CA ASP A 190 -19.33 15.61 5.07
C ASP A 190 -18.75 16.06 6.43
N THR A 191 -19.50 16.97 7.07
CA THR A 191 -19.11 17.57 8.36
C THR A 191 -19.19 16.62 9.55
N ARG A 192 -19.99 15.54 9.48
CA ARG A 192 -20.10 14.55 10.57
C ARG A 192 -18.84 13.69 10.59
N SER A 193 -18.37 13.26 9.42
CA SER A 193 -17.12 12.51 9.27
C SER A 193 -15.91 13.29 9.74
N GLU A 194 -15.80 14.57 9.38
CA GLU A 194 -14.74 15.44 9.90
C GLU A 194 -14.78 15.53 11.45
N LYS A 195 -15.96 15.73 12.04
CA LYS A 195 -16.11 15.83 13.50
C LYS A 195 -15.68 14.55 14.21
N LEU A 196 -16.04 13.39 13.67
CA LEU A 196 -15.65 12.09 14.22
C LEU A 196 -14.14 11.88 14.11
N LEU A 197 -13.54 12.11 12.94
CA LEU A 197 -12.09 11.99 12.76
C LEU A 197 -11.30 12.93 13.69
N ARG A 198 -11.74 14.20 13.84
CA ARG A 198 -11.15 15.13 14.81
C ARG A 198 -11.32 14.69 16.27
N ARG A 199 -12.39 13.95 16.60
CA ARG A 199 -12.56 13.34 17.92
C ARG A 199 -11.58 12.19 18.11
N VAL A 200 -11.43 11.31 17.10
CA VAL A 200 -10.48 10.20 17.12
C VAL A 200 -9.06 10.72 17.37
N CYS A 201 -8.60 11.74 16.63
CA CYS A 201 -7.27 12.33 16.79
C CYS A 201 -6.93 12.76 18.24
N ARG A 202 -7.94 13.01 19.08
CA ARG A 202 -7.77 13.49 20.47
C ARG A 202 -8.15 12.44 21.52
N ASN A 203 -8.67 11.28 21.13
CA ASN A 203 -9.18 10.29 22.06
C ASN A 203 -8.05 9.38 22.58
N VAL A 204 -7.70 9.52 23.86
CA VAL A 204 -6.64 8.74 24.52
C VAL A 204 -6.93 7.24 24.60
N ALA A 205 -8.20 6.84 24.54
CA ALA A 205 -8.59 5.43 24.58
C ALA A 205 -8.30 4.71 23.25
N ILE A 206 -8.12 5.45 22.15
CA ILE A 206 -7.83 4.90 20.83
C ILE A 206 -6.32 4.75 20.65
N GLU A 207 -5.92 3.68 19.98
CA GLU A 207 -4.51 3.37 19.75
C GLU A 207 -3.75 4.50 19.04
N PRO A 208 -2.47 4.72 19.38
CA PRO A 208 -1.63 5.74 18.77
C PRO A 208 -1.61 5.70 17.23
N LYS A 209 -1.50 4.52 16.61
CA LYS A 209 -1.54 4.36 15.14
C LYS A 209 -2.86 4.83 14.54
N VAL A 210 -3.98 4.39 15.11
CA VAL A 210 -5.32 4.75 14.62
C VAL A 210 -5.55 6.27 14.70
N ARG A 211 -5.01 6.93 15.72
CA ARG A 211 -5.03 8.41 15.81
C ARG A 211 -4.24 9.10 14.71
N THR A 212 -3.07 8.57 14.33
CA THR A 212 -2.29 9.07 13.18
C THR A 212 -3.04 8.83 11.87
N HIS A 213 -3.63 7.65 11.68
CA HIS A 213 -4.47 7.35 10.52
C HIS A 213 -5.70 8.26 10.43
N ALA A 214 -6.28 8.66 11.57
CA ALA A 214 -7.39 9.63 11.59
C ALA A 214 -6.96 11.01 11.11
N LEU A 215 -5.73 11.43 11.42
CA LEU A 215 -5.15 12.66 10.92
C LEU A 215 -4.94 12.61 9.39
N LEU A 216 -4.44 11.48 8.89
CA LEU A 216 -4.30 11.25 7.45
C LEU A 216 -5.66 11.20 6.74
N ALA A 217 -6.64 10.54 7.36
CA ALA A 217 -8.02 10.47 6.89
C ALA A 217 -8.67 11.85 6.80
N LEU A 218 -8.36 12.80 7.70
CA LEU A 218 -8.81 14.20 7.56
C LEU A 218 -8.29 14.84 6.27
N ARG A 219 -7.02 14.63 5.93
CA ARG A 219 -6.45 15.15 4.67
C ARG A 219 -7.13 14.54 3.45
N TRP A 220 -7.35 13.23 3.46
CA TRP A 220 -8.04 12.50 2.38
C TRP A 220 -9.53 12.82 2.27
N LEU A 221 -10.17 13.20 3.37
CA LEU A 221 -11.53 13.74 3.38
C LEU A 221 -11.59 15.13 2.71
N GLY A 222 -10.47 15.86 2.69
CA GLY A 222 -10.36 17.21 2.14
C GLY A 222 -10.28 18.32 3.17
N VAL A 223 -10.01 17.99 4.43
CA VAL A 223 -9.79 18.96 5.50
C VAL A 223 -8.40 19.59 5.34
N ARG A 224 -8.33 20.91 5.49
CA ARG A 224 -7.13 21.73 5.31
C ARG A 224 -6.81 22.55 6.56
N GLY A 225 -5.58 23.03 6.66
CA GLY A 225 -5.05 23.75 7.81
C GLY A 225 -4.88 22.89 9.06
N ASN A 226 -5.03 23.52 10.24
CA ASN A 226 -4.61 22.91 11.50
C ASN A 226 -5.57 21.84 12.04
N ALA A 227 -4.99 20.72 12.47
CA ALA A 227 -5.67 19.67 13.24
C ALA A 227 -4.92 19.38 14.55
N LYS A 228 -5.67 19.10 15.62
CA LYS A 228 -5.10 18.73 16.92
C LYS A 228 -4.97 17.21 17.02
N LEU A 229 -3.78 16.76 17.40
CA LEU A 229 -3.47 15.36 17.68
C LEU A 229 -3.03 15.25 19.14
N TYR A 230 -3.65 14.37 19.91
CA TYR A 230 -3.22 14.11 21.29
C TYR A 230 -2.50 12.76 21.34
N LYS A 231 -1.21 12.75 21.66
CA LYS A 231 -0.35 11.55 21.81
C LYS A 231 0.74 11.83 22.85
N PHE A 232 1.32 10.79 23.45
CA PHE A 232 2.40 10.95 24.46
C PHE A 232 2.04 11.86 25.65
N ASN A 233 0.76 11.89 26.03
CA ASN A 233 0.19 12.80 27.04
C ASN A 233 0.30 14.30 26.71
N GLU A 234 0.54 14.64 25.44
CA GLU A 234 0.68 16.00 24.93
C GLU A 234 -0.27 16.26 23.76
N SER A 235 -0.58 17.54 23.53
CA SER A 235 -1.37 17.98 22.38
C SER A 235 -0.47 18.64 21.34
N PHE A 236 -0.43 18.07 20.14
CA PHE A 236 0.24 18.60 18.97
C PHE A 236 -0.76 19.33 18.07
N VAL A 237 -0.29 20.36 17.38
CA VAL A 237 -1.03 21.02 16.29
C VAL A 237 -0.28 20.70 15.01
N ILE A 238 -0.95 20.00 14.10
CA ILE A 238 -0.40 19.58 12.81
C ILE A 238 -1.07 20.39 11.71
N ASP A 239 -0.25 21.00 10.87
CA ASP A 239 -0.69 21.64 9.63
C ASP A 239 -0.93 20.55 8.57
N LEU A 240 -2.18 20.33 8.17
CA LEU A 240 -2.54 19.33 7.16
C LEU A 240 -2.14 19.75 5.74
N ASP A 241 -1.87 21.03 5.51
CA ASP A 241 -1.46 21.55 4.20
C ASP A 241 0.04 21.27 3.96
N ASN A 242 0.83 21.25 5.04
CA ASN A 242 2.27 20.95 4.99
C ASN A 242 2.75 20.28 6.28
N PRO A 243 2.40 18.99 6.50
CA PRO A 243 2.70 18.29 7.73
C PRO A 243 4.21 18.11 7.90
N LYS A 244 4.72 18.47 9.07
CA LYS A 244 6.12 18.27 9.48
C LYS A 244 6.14 17.59 10.85
N PRO A 245 6.63 16.34 10.97
CA PRO A 245 7.16 15.48 9.89
C PRO A 245 6.08 15.06 8.88
N GLU A 246 6.53 14.49 7.75
CA GLU A 246 5.66 14.06 6.63
C GLU A 246 4.52 13.16 7.14
N LEU A 247 3.27 13.45 6.73
CA LEU A 247 2.12 12.61 7.03
C LEU A 247 1.73 11.80 5.78
N THR A 248 2.03 10.50 5.79
CA THR A 248 1.88 9.62 4.63
C THR A 248 1.53 8.18 5.05
N ILE A 249 0.82 7.44 4.20
CA ILE A 249 0.60 5.98 4.34
C ILE A 249 1.72 5.17 3.68
N SER A 250 2.58 5.82 2.90
CA SER A 250 3.75 5.21 2.28
C SER A 250 4.95 5.26 3.23
N VAL A 251 6.08 4.68 2.81
CA VAL A 251 7.33 4.89 3.54
C VAL A 251 7.72 6.36 3.43
N PRO A 252 7.97 7.07 4.55
CA PRO A 252 8.37 8.48 4.51
C PRO A 252 9.64 8.67 3.68
N ALA A 253 9.71 9.74 2.89
CA ALA A 253 10.78 9.98 1.94
C ALA A 253 12.17 10.07 2.61
N VAL A 254 12.21 10.46 3.89
CA VAL A 254 13.43 10.54 4.71
C VAL A 254 14.14 9.19 4.90
N TYR A 255 13.44 8.06 4.72
CA TYR A 255 14.05 6.72 4.79
C TYR A 255 14.66 6.25 3.48
N LYS A 256 14.42 6.94 2.36
CA LYS A 256 14.94 6.54 1.04
C LYS A 256 16.46 6.30 1.05
N PRO A 257 17.30 7.18 1.62
CA PRO A 257 18.74 6.95 1.63
C PRO A 257 19.13 5.65 2.34
N ALA A 258 18.49 5.32 3.47
CA ALA A 258 18.73 4.07 4.18
C ALA A 258 18.31 2.84 3.35
N LEU A 259 17.16 2.90 2.67
CA LEU A 259 16.70 1.83 1.77
C LEU A 259 17.64 1.65 0.55
N ASP A 260 18.17 2.75 0.01
CA ASP A 260 19.17 2.68 -1.06
C ASP A 260 20.46 2.00 -0.57
N ARG A 261 20.84 2.21 0.71
CA ARG A 261 21.99 1.51 1.32
C ARG A 261 21.71 0.01 1.59
N VAL A 262 20.46 -0.38 1.81
CA VAL A 262 20.08 -1.81 1.87
C VAL A 262 20.34 -2.46 0.51
N LYS A 263 19.95 -1.82 -0.58
CA LYS A 263 20.24 -2.30 -1.93
C LYS A 263 21.74 -2.29 -2.23
N LEU A 264 22.48 -1.27 -1.78
CA LEU A 264 23.93 -1.21 -1.92
C LEU A 264 24.64 -2.37 -1.23
N TRP A 265 24.18 -2.75 -0.02
CA TRP A 265 24.66 -3.96 0.65
C TRP A 265 24.39 -5.22 -0.17
N ALA A 266 23.15 -5.39 -0.64
CA ALA A 266 22.80 -6.54 -1.48
C ALA A 266 23.64 -6.61 -2.77
N ALA A 267 23.92 -5.46 -3.41
CA ALA A 267 24.76 -5.36 -4.59
C ALA A 267 26.22 -5.76 -4.31
N LYS A 268 26.76 -5.37 -3.15
CA LYS A 268 28.09 -5.79 -2.69
C LYS A 268 28.15 -7.32 -2.51
N GLU A 269 27.18 -7.89 -1.81
CA GLU A 269 27.16 -9.34 -1.53
C GLU A 269 26.95 -10.18 -2.80
N LYS A 270 26.27 -9.63 -3.81
CA LYS A 270 26.15 -10.23 -5.15
C LYS A 270 27.38 -9.99 -6.06
N GLY A 271 28.39 -9.24 -5.59
CA GLY A 271 29.62 -8.95 -6.36
C GLY A 271 29.44 -7.91 -7.48
N LEU A 272 28.32 -7.20 -7.53
CA LEU A 272 28.06 -6.12 -8.51
C LEU A 272 28.81 -4.82 -8.14
N VAL A 273 29.07 -4.65 -6.84
CA VAL A 273 29.79 -3.50 -6.27
C VAL A 273 30.97 -4.02 -5.44
N THR A 274 32.15 -3.40 -5.58
CA THR A 274 33.32 -3.81 -4.79
C THR A 274 33.21 -3.33 -3.34
N PRO A 275 33.89 -3.98 -2.38
CA PRO A 275 33.89 -3.54 -0.98
C PRO A 275 34.33 -2.08 -0.79
N GLU A 276 35.30 -1.60 -1.57
CA GLU A 276 35.79 -0.22 -1.49
C GLU A 276 34.72 0.79 -1.91
N VAL A 277 33.99 0.47 -2.98
CA VAL A 277 32.87 1.29 -3.46
C VAL A 277 31.73 1.27 -2.45
N TYR A 278 31.43 0.12 -1.85
CA TYR A 278 30.47 0.05 -0.75
C TYR A 278 30.87 0.99 0.40
N GLU A 279 32.11 0.91 0.90
CA GLU A 279 32.56 1.73 2.03
C GLU A 279 32.52 3.23 1.74
N GLN A 280 32.78 3.64 0.49
CA GLN A 280 32.70 5.03 0.06
C GLN A 280 31.28 5.60 0.20
N TYR A 281 30.25 4.84 -0.15
CA TYR A 281 28.86 5.33 -0.19
C TYR A 281 28.03 4.93 1.03
N ALA A 282 28.37 3.82 1.68
CA ALA A 282 27.75 3.39 2.93
C ALA A 282 28.08 4.35 4.07
N SER A 283 29.23 5.01 4.03
CA SER A 283 29.70 5.91 5.09
C SER A 283 29.16 7.35 4.99
N THR A 284 28.32 7.66 3.99
CA THR A 284 27.76 8.99 3.78
C THR A 284 26.25 9.02 3.95
N ASP A 285 25.73 10.09 4.56
CA ASP A 285 24.29 10.38 4.63
C ASP A 285 23.79 11.12 3.36
N GLU A 286 24.43 10.89 2.22
CA GLU A 286 24.03 11.50 0.95
C GLU A 286 22.64 11.04 0.54
N VAL A 287 21.78 12.02 0.25
CA VAL A 287 20.36 11.82 -0.08
C VAL A 287 20.17 11.00 -1.35
N GLN A 288 21.10 11.07 -2.30
CA GLN A 288 21.04 10.36 -3.57
C GLN A 288 22.40 9.76 -3.90
N LEU A 289 22.40 8.49 -4.31
CA LEU A 289 23.59 7.85 -4.85
C LEU A 289 23.83 8.27 -6.30
N PRO A 290 25.07 8.24 -6.80
CA PRO A 290 25.37 8.54 -8.20
C PRO A 290 24.62 7.59 -9.16
N PRO A 291 24.23 8.05 -10.37
CA PRO A 291 23.48 7.24 -11.33
C PRO A 291 24.15 5.89 -11.66
N GLU A 292 25.48 5.87 -11.79
CA GLU A 292 26.27 4.67 -12.06
C GLU A 292 26.15 3.60 -10.96
N ILE A 293 25.89 4.01 -9.72
CA ILE A 293 25.63 3.09 -8.62
C ILE A 293 24.17 2.66 -8.65
N VAL A 294 23.24 3.57 -8.90
CA VAL A 294 21.79 3.29 -8.96
C VAL A 294 21.48 2.19 -9.98
N GLU A 295 22.07 2.24 -11.18
CA GLU A 295 21.89 1.19 -12.20
C GLU A 295 22.29 -0.20 -11.67
N LYS A 296 23.39 -0.29 -10.90
CA LYS A 296 23.83 -1.54 -10.26
C LYS A 296 22.92 -1.99 -9.12
N LEU A 297 22.24 -1.06 -8.45
CA LEU A 297 21.27 -1.38 -7.40
C LEU A 297 20.02 -2.02 -7.97
N ASP A 298 19.62 -1.62 -9.18
CA ASP A 298 18.47 -2.21 -9.87
C ASP A 298 18.78 -3.65 -10.31
N GLU A 299 20.02 -3.92 -10.77
CA GLU A 299 20.51 -5.28 -11.05
C GLU A 299 20.63 -6.17 -9.80
N ALA A 300 20.81 -5.57 -8.62
CA ALA A 300 20.97 -6.31 -7.37
C ALA A 300 19.68 -6.98 -6.89
N GLU A 301 18.52 -6.69 -7.49
CA GLU A 301 17.20 -7.34 -7.26
C GLU A 301 17.02 -7.91 -5.84
N VAL A 302 16.72 -7.03 -4.87
CA VAL A 302 16.25 -7.47 -3.55
C VAL A 302 14.81 -7.95 -3.69
N PRO A 303 14.46 -9.19 -3.27
CA PRO A 303 13.10 -9.71 -3.38
C PRO A 303 12.06 -8.70 -2.83
N PRO A 304 10.99 -8.40 -3.59
CA PRO A 304 9.97 -7.44 -3.17
C PRO A 304 9.38 -7.75 -1.79
N LEU A 305 9.24 -9.03 -1.45
CA LEU A 305 8.77 -9.48 -0.13
C LEU A 305 9.68 -8.97 1.00
N LEU A 306 11.01 -9.03 0.83
CA LEU A 306 11.96 -8.56 1.84
C LEU A 306 11.97 -7.03 1.94
N GLN A 307 11.85 -6.33 0.81
CA GLN A 307 11.68 -4.87 0.83
C GLN A 307 10.43 -4.46 1.61
N GLU A 308 9.32 -5.17 1.40
CA GLU A 308 8.06 -4.88 2.08
C GLU A 308 8.10 -5.14 3.59
N VAL A 309 8.92 -6.10 4.07
CA VAL A 309 9.17 -6.27 5.52
C VAL A 309 9.68 -4.97 6.14
N SER A 310 10.70 -4.35 5.53
CA SER A 310 11.24 -3.08 6.00
C SER A 310 10.24 -1.95 5.87
N HIS A 311 9.53 -1.86 4.75
CA HIS A 311 8.53 -0.84 4.54
C HIS A 311 7.38 -0.92 5.56
N ALA A 312 6.91 -2.13 5.89
CA ALA A 312 5.85 -2.35 6.87
C ALA A 312 6.29 -1.90 8.26
N LEU A 313 7.49 -2.27 8.70
CA LEU A 313 8.04 -1.87 10.00
C LEU A 313 8.26 -0.35 10.10
N ILE A 314 8.77 0.28 9.04
CA ILE A 314 8.94 1.74 9.00
C ILE A 314 7.60 2.45 9.13
N ARG A 315 6.58 2.03 8.35
CA ARG A 315 5.24 2.65 8.41
C ARG A 315 4.60 2.45 9.78
N ALA A 316 4.66 1.24 10.33
CA ALA A 316 4.13 0.95 11.65
C ALA A 316 4.76 1.82 12.74
N ALA A 317 6.08 1.98 12.74
CA ALA A 317 6.80 2.84 13.67
C ALA A 317 6.50 4.32 13.45
N HIS A 318 6.44 4.75 12.19
CA HIS A 318 6.05 6.12 11.86
C HIS A 318 4.65 6.45 12.40
N ASP A 319 3.66 5.59 12.16
CA ASP A 319 2.29 5.80 12.64
C ASP A 319 2.18 5.77 14.16
N GLU A 320 2.92 4.86 14.82
CA GLU A 320 2.96 4.74 16.28
C GLU A 320 3.55 5.99 16.92
N TYR A 321 4.66 6.50 16.37
CA TYR A 321 5.45 7.56 16.99
C TYR A 321 5.16 8.98 16.49
N TYR A 322 4.42 9.15 15.39
CA TYR A 322 4.06 10.48 14.87
C TYR A 322 3.41 11.36 15.95
N PRO A 323 3.77 12.65 16.09
CA PRO A 323 4.73 13.41 15.26
C PRO A 323 6.18 13.36 15.78
N LEU A 324 6.46 12.62 16.84
CA LEU A 324 7.80 12.51 17.46
C LEU A 324 8.62 11.38 16.82
N VAL A 325 8.68 11.37 15.48
CA VAL A 325 9.54 10.43 14.74
C VAL A 325 10.98 10.95 14.68
N PRO A 326 11.99 10.07 14.72
CA PRO A 326 13.39 10.48 14.70
C PRO A 326 13.76 11.11 13.37
N THR A 327 14.63 12.11 13.41
CA THR A 327 15.35 12.57 12.21
C THR A 327 16.28 11.46 11.75
N ILE A 328 16.25 11.12 10.46
CA ILE A 328 17.12 10.09 9.90
C ILE A 328 18.52 10.66 9.65
N SER A 329 19.48 10.17 10.42
CA SER A 329 20.93 10.35 10.28
C SER A 329 21.61 9.02 10.58
N GLY A 330 22.82 8.79 10.08
CA GLY A 330 23.45 7.47 10.19
C GLY A 330 22.73 6.44 9.32
N THR A 331 22.63 6.73 8.03
CA THR A 331 21.94 5.90 7.03
C THR A 331 22.50 4.48 6.94
N ARG A 332 23.81 4.30 7.22
CA ARG A 332 24.45 2.98 7.39
C ARG A 332 23.80 2.17 8.50
N GLN A 333 23.62 2.77 9.66
CA GLN A 333 23.06 2.11 10.84
C GLN A 333 21.58 1.80 10.65
N TRP A 334 20.83 2.70 10.00
CA TRP A 334 19.45 2.42 9.60
C TRP A 334 19.37 1.27 8.59
N SER A 335 20.23 1.27 7.56
CA SER A 335 20.31 0.17 6.58
C SER A 335 20.63 -1.15 7.25
N ALA A 336 21.61 -1.18 8.16
CA ALA A 336 21.98 -2.35 8.92
C ALA A 336 20.81 -2.88 9.77
N ALA A 337 20.09 -1.99 10.47
CA ALA A 337 18.90 -2.36 11.23
C ALA A 337 17.81 -3.01 10.34
N LEU A 338 17.57 -2.46 9.16
CA LEU A 338 16.61 -2.99 8.19
C LEU A 338 17.05 -4.35 7.65
N LEU A 339 18.33 -4.52 7.29
CA LEU A 339 18.91 -5.80 6.86
C LEU A 339 18.80 -6.88 7.95
N MET A 340 19.05 -6.53 9.22
CA MET A 340 18.85 -7.45 10.35
C MET A 340 17.40 -7.94 10.42
N LEU A 341 16.42 -7.05 10.22
CA LEU A 341 15.00 -7.39 10.25
C LEU A 341 14.57 -8.24 9.03
N MET A 342 15.06 -7.90 7.84
CA MET A 342 14.84 -8.72 6.64
C MET A 342 15.41 -10.13 6.81
N LYS A 343 16.61 -10.24 7.39
CA LYS A 343 17.24 -11.52 7.70
C LYS A 343 16.44 -12.32 8.72
N ASP A 344 16.06 -11.68 9.83
CA ASP A 344 15.23 -12.30 10.88
C ASP A 344 13.93 -12.88 10.28
N TYR A 345 13.30 -12.14 9.36
CA TYR A 345 12.13 -12.61 8.62
C TYR A 345 12.44 -13.80 7.71
N ALA A 346 13.41 -13.66 6.79
CA ALA A 346 13.75 -14.69 5.81
C ALA A 346 14.10 -16.03 6.48
N VAL A 347 15.04 -15.99 7.44
CA VAL A 347 15.46 -17.18 8.18
C VAL A 347 14.31 -17.73 9.03
N GLY A 348 13.51 -16.86 9.63
CA GLY A 348 12.37 -17.24 10.46
C GLY A 348 11.28 -18.00 9.69
N ILE A 349 11.01 -17.63 8.44
CA ILE A 349 10.06 -18.35 7.57
C ILE A 349 10.69 -19.54 6.83
N GLY A 350 11.93 -19.91 7.16
CA GLY A 350 12.66 -21.03 6.59
C GLY A 350 13.27 -20.78 5.21
N GLU A 351 13.42 -19.52 4.79
CA GLU A 351 14.11 -19.15 3.56
C GLU A 351 15.61 -18.91 3.79
N GLU A 352 16.40 -19.10 2.73
CA GLU A 352 17.82 -18.81 2.75
C GLU A 352 18.06 -17.28 2.72
N TRP A 353 19.08 -16.83 3.45
CA TRP A 353 19.53 -15.45 3.44
C TRP A 353 20.87 -15.33 2.67
N PRO A 354 20.87 -14.88 1.41
CA PRO A 354 22.06 -14.88 0.56
C PRO A 354 22.94 -13.64 0.74
N TYR A 355 22.54 -12.65 1.55
CA TYR A 355 23.19 -11.34 1.64
C TYR A 355 24.14 -11.20 2.84
N GLY A 356 24.85 -12.28 3.21
CA GLY A 356 25.86 -12.24 4.27
C GLY A 356 25.33 -11.82 5.66
N GLU A 357 26.22 -11.54 6.60
CA GLU A 357 25.84 -11.07 7.94
C GLU A 357 25.73 -9.54 7.97
N PRO A 358 24.54 -8.97 8.26
CA PRO A 358 24.39 -7.52 8.41
C PRO A 358 25.28 -6.97 9.52
N GLU A 359 25.71 -5.72 9.38
CA GLU A 359 26.43 -5.01 10.43
C GLU A 359 25.58 -4.91 11.71
N GLN A 360 26.22 -5.04 12.87
CA GLN A 360 25.53 -5.11 14.18
C GLN A 360 26.08 -4.10 15.19
N ASP A 361 26.36 -2.88 14.75
CA ASP A 361 26.73 -1.81 15.67
C ASP A 361 25.58 -1.48 16.65
N GLU A 362 25.91 -0.89 17.80
CA GLU A 362 24.92 -0.63 18.85
C GLU A 362 23.82 0.34 18.42
N THR A 363 24.13 1.29 17.52
CA THR A 363 23.13 2.24 17.00
C THR A 363 22.16 1.54 16.05
N ALA A 364 22.64 0.65 15.17
CA ALA A 364 21.78 -0.20 14.35
C ALA A 364 20.84 -1.07 15.21
N LYS A 365 21.34 -1.66 16.29
CA LYS A 365 20.49 -2.42 17.23
C LYS A 365 19.41 -1.55 17.88
N GLN A 366 19.73 -0.30 18.23
CA GLN A 366 18.75 0.64 18.77
C GLN A 366 17.67 1.00 17.74
N HIS A 367 18.05 1.26 16.49
CA HIS A 367 17.09 1.51 15.40
C HIS A 367 16.19 0.30 15.15
N ARG A 368 16.75 -0.91 15.12
CA ARG A 368 15.99 -2.17 15.02
C ARG A 368 14.97 -2.29 16.15
N ASN A 369 15.39 -2.07 17.39
CA ASN A 369 14.50 -2.19 18.55
C ASN A 369 13.40 -1.12 18.55
N TRP A 370 13.69 0.09 18.06
CA TRP A 370 12.69 1.14 17.88
C TRP A 370 11.64 0.80 16.81
N LEU A 371 12.05 0.17 15.71
CA LEU A 371 11.11 -0.34 14.71
C LEU A 371 10.22 -1.46 15.28
N LEU A 372 10.81 -2.39 16.02
CA LEU A 372 10.12 -3.52 16.64
C LEU A 372 9.18 -3.10 17.77
N SER A 373 9.48 -2.03 18.52
CA SER A 373 8.60 -1.58 19.61
C SER A 373 7.24 -1.10 19.12
N ALA A 374 7.12 -0.73 17.84
CA ALA A 374 5.86 -0.43 17.20
C ALA A 374 5.20 -1.65 16.52
N SER A 375 5.87 -2.80 16.46
CA SER A 375 5.38 -4.02 15.78
C SER A 375 5.59 -5.25 16.67
N PRO A 376 4.90 -5.34 17.83
CA PRO A 376 5.12 -6.41 18.81
C PRO A 376 4.76 -7.81 18.29
N ASP A 377 3.97 -7.87 17.22
CA ASP A 377 3.52 -9.06 16.49
C ASP A 377 4.50 -9.52 15.40
N PHE A 378 5.62 -8.83 15.17
CA PHE A 378 6.57 -9.18 14.12
C PHE A 378 7.06 -10.63 14.21
N TYR A 379 7.64 -11.07 15.33
CA TYR A 379 8.07 -12.46 15.49
C TYR A 379 6.93 -13.48 15.55
N PRO A 380 5.80 -13.20 16.27
CA PRO A 380 4.62 -14.05 16.18
C PRO A 380 4.14 -14.31 14.74
N SER A 381 4.08 -13.27 13.90
CA SER A 381 3.63 -13.40 12.50
C SER A 381 4.57 -14.25 11.65
N ILE A 382 5.88 -14.17 11.87
CA ILE A 382 6.87 -15.04 11.20
C ILE A 382 6.60 -16.51 11.50
N GLU A 383 6.31 -16.84 12.76
CA GLU A 383 6.02 -18.21 13.20
C GLU A 383 4.71 -18.74 12.58
N GLU A 384 3.70 -17.88 12.44
CA GLU A 384 2.45 -18.23 11.75
C GLU A 384 2.68 -18.53 10.27
N VAL A 385 3.44 -17.68 9.57
CA VAL A 385 3.79 -17.89 8.16
C VAL A 385 4.58 -19.19 7.98
N ARG A 386 5.51 -19.49 8.90
CA ARG A 386 6.27 -20.74 8.87
C ARG A 386 5.35 -21.96 8.96
N LYS A 387 4.41 -21.96 9.91
CA LYS A 387 3.42 -23.05 10.07
C LYS A 387 2.59 -23.26 8.81
N LEU A 388 2.16 -22.18 8.16
CA LEU A 388 1.39 -22.24 6.91
C LEU A 388 2.19 -22.80 5.72
N LYS A 389 3.52 -22.67 5.72
CA LYS A 389 4.39 -23.28 4.71
C LYS A 389 4.65 -24.76 4.97
N GLU A 390 4.67 -25.16 6.25
CA GLU A 390 4.90 -26.55 6.67
C GLU A 390 3.62 -27.41 6.61
N SER A 391 2.43 -26.79 6.58
CA SER A 391 1.12 -27.42 6.34
C SER A 391 0.77 -27.50 4.86
#